data_AF-A0A9X7TMS9-F1
#
_entry.id   AF-A0A9X7TMS9-F1
#
_cell.length_a   1.000
_cell.length_b   1.000
_cell.length_c   1.000
_cell.angle_alpha   90.00
_cell.angle_beta   90.00
_cell.angle_gamma   90.00
#
_symmetry.space_group_name_H-M   'P 1'
#
loop_
_entity.id
_entity.type
_entity.pdbx_description
1 polymer ?
#
loop_
_entity_poly.entity_id
_entity_poly.type
_entity_poly.pdbx_seq_one_letter_code
_entity_poly.pdbx_strand_id
1 'polypeptide(L)'
;MLVEIYLNLLEFKNSISNYILENEENGWNKIRGFEGEYYYKEFSGYAILVSANFPLQKGYVFEHLKVNKLREILDQPGKVKYYLTLDISNNALTTTEEDCLDTFPGIDVVNGMLKDFQFFRDECCVRIITQMDTIDDFPNALNRIINGFQLYYSIVNLQEQIAINYVKNYIN
;
A
#
# COMPACT_ATOMS: atom_id res chain seq x y z
N MET A 1 -4.08 2.96 12.48
CA MET A 1 -2.88 2.17 12.88
C MET A 1 -2.09 1.99 11.63
N LEU A 2 -0.81 2.34 11.66
CA LEU A 2 -0.01 2.39 10.44
C LEU A 2 0.73 1.05 10.24
N VAL A 3 0.76 0.58 9.00
CA VAL A 3 1.50 -0.58 8.55
C VAL A 3 2.27 -0.22 7.28
N GLU A 4 3.57 -0.40 7.31
CA GLU A 4 4.45 -0.25 6.15
C GLU A 4 4.97 -1.61 5.71
N ILE A 5 4.88 -1.90 4.41
CA ILE A 5 5.37 -3.13 3.80
C ILE A 5 6.55 -2.79 2.89
N TYR A 6 7.77 -3.05 3.36
CA TYR A 6 9.00 -2.82 2.61
C TYR A 6 9.38 -4.03 1.78
N LEU A 7 9.41 -3.88 0.46
CA LEU A 7 9.84 -4.94 -0.46
C LEU A 7 11.35 -4.92 -0.77
N ASN A 8 12.01 -3.83 -0.39
CA ASN A 8 13.45 -3.65 -0.48
C ASN A 8 14.05 -3.54 0.93
N LEU A 9 14.76 -4.60 1.36
CA LEU A 9 15.36 -4.66 2.70
C LEU A 9 16.49 -3.66 2.93
N LEU A 10 17.17 -3.20 1.86
CA LEU A 10 18.17 -2.16 2.00
C LEU A 10 17.52 -0.82 2.34
N GLU A 11 16.44 -0.47 1.63
CA GLU A 11 15.66 0.74 1.89
C GLU A 11 15.01 0.71 3.27
N PHE A 12 14.52 -0.45 3.69
CA PHE A 12 14.06 -0.64 5.07
C PHE A 12 15.15 -0.32 6.11
N LYS A 13 16.35 -0.88 5.95
CA LYS A 13 17.46 -0.61 6.88
C LYS A 13 17.86 0.86 6.89
N ASN A 14 17.78 1.52 5.75
CA ASN A 14 18.01 2.96 5.64
C ASN A 14 16.93 3.75 6.38
N SER A 15 15.64 3.38 6.25
CA SER A 15 14.53 4.10 6.91
C SER A 15 14.61 4.02 8.43
N ILE A 16 15.04 2.89 8.99
CA ILE A 16 15.18 2.73 10.44
C ILE A 16 16.57 3.12 11.00
N SER A 17 17.50 3.58 10.16
CA SER A 17 18.91 3.80 10.55
C SER A 17 19.13 4.84 11.66
N ASN A 18 18.20 5.80 11.79
CA ASN A 18 18.25 6.85 12.81
C ASN A 18 17.46 6.50 14.08
N TYR A 19 16.85 5.31 14.14
CA TYR A 19 16.09 4.86 15.29
C TYR A 19 16.99 4.11 16.28
N ILE A 20 16.66 4.21 17.56
CA ILE A 20 17.30 3.43 18.63
C ILE A 20 16.55 2.11 18.73
N LEU A 21 17.29 1.01 18.60
CA LEU A 21 16.79 -0.33 18.90
C LEU A 21 16.65 -0.49 20.42
N GLU A 22 15.46 -0.85 20.89
CA GLU A 22 15.20 -1.04 22.31
C GLU A 22 15.26 -2.53 22.66
N ASN A 23 14.10 -3.20 22.67
CA ASN A 23 13.94 -4.59 23.07
C ASN A 23 13.17 -5.38 22.01
N GLU A 24 13.27 -6.71 22.08
CA GLU A 24 12.44 -7.62 21.30
C GLU A 24 11.18 -8.01 22.10
N GLU A 25 10.02 -7.95 21.47
CA GLU A 25 8.71 -8.32 22.05
C GLU A 25 7.95 -9.23 21.07
N ASN A 26 7.62 -10.46 21.47
CA ASN A 26 6.90 -11.43 20.62
C ASN A 26 7.56 -11.69 19.25
N GLY A 27 8.89 -11.63 19.16
CA GLY A 27 9.63 -11.77 17.90
C GLY A 27 9.58 -10.54 17.00
N TRP A 28 9.16 -9.39 17.52
CA TRP A 28 9.22 -8.08 16.88
C TRP A 28 10.26 -7.20 17.56
N ASN A 29 11.04 -6.48 16.77
CA ASN A 29 12.02 -5.53 17.28
C ASN A 29 11.33 -4.18 17.53
N LYS A 30 11.44 -3.66 18.74
CA LYS A 30 10.97 -2.32 19.09
C LYS A 30 12.02 -1.28 18.74
N ILE A 31 11.60 -0.22 18.05
CA ILE A 31 12.44 0.93 17.71
C ILE A 31 11.78 2.23 18.15
N ARG A 32 12.59 3.18 18.61
CA ARG A 32 12.16 4.52 19.01
C ARG A 32 13.02 5.59 18.33
N GLY A 33 12.36 6.57 17.73
CA GLY A 33 12.99 7.69 17.05
C GLY A 33 12.25 8.99 17.35
N PHE A 34 12.67 10.08 16.69
CA PHE A 34 12.01 11.37 16.84
C PHE A 34 10.54 11.36 16.39
N GLU A 35 10.23 10.57 15.36
CA GLU A 35 8.88 10.47 14.77
C GLU A 35 7.95 9.56 15.58
N GLY A 36 8.46 8.81 16.56
CA GLY A 36 7.66 7.98 17.44
C GLY A 36 8.26 6.60 17.73
N GLU A 37 7.38 5.71 18.19
CA GLU A 37 7.68 4.31 18.51
C GLU A 37 7.02 3.38 17.50
N TYR A 38 7.79 2.39 17.05
CA TYR A 38 7.35 1.40 16.07
C TYR A 38 7.86 0.02 16.43
N TYR A 39 7.24 -1.00 15.85
CA TYR A 39 7.73 -2.37 15.87
C TYR A 39 8.00 -2.81 14.45
N TYR A 40 9.06 -3.59 14.25
CA TYR A 40 9.34 -4.18 12.95
C TYR A 40 9.69 -5.66 13.05
N LYS A 41 9.46 -6.37 11.93
CA LYS A 41 9.89 -7.75 11.74
C LYS A 41 10.28 -7.97 10.29
N GLU A 42 11.43 -8.59 10.08
CA GLU A 42 11.88 -9.05 8.77
C GLU A 42 11.32 -10.45 8.49
N PHE A 43 10.76 -10.61 7.29
CA PHE A 43 10.29 -11.87 6.74
C PHE A 43 11.17 -12.26 5.55
N SER A 44 10.96 -13.46 4.99
CA SER A 44 11.74 -13.91 3.84
C SER A 44 11.44 -13.03 2.60
N GLY A 45 12.27 -12.02 2.38
CA GLY A 45 12.24 -11.13 1.20
C GLY A 45 11.50 -9.79 1.37
N TYR A 46 11.02 -9.45 2.56
CA TYR A 46 10.37 -8.16 2.86
C TYR A 46 10.42 -7.87 4.37
N ALA A 47 10.19 -6.62 4.75
CA ALA A 47 10.07 -6.22 6.15
C ALA A 47 8.72 -5.53 6.39
N ILE A 48 8.20 -5.68 7.60
CA ILE A 48 6.99 -5.00 8.04
C ILE A 48 7.37 -4.08 9.20
N LEU A 49 6.89 -2.85 9.14
CA LEU A 49 6.93 -1.89 10.23
C LEU A 49 5.50 -1.52 10.61
N VAL A 50 5.19 -1.48 11.90
CA VAL A 50 3.85 -1.17 12.43
C VAL A 50 3.94 -0.14 13.55
N SER A 51 2.90 0.68 13.69
CA SER A 51 2.80 1.63 14.80
C SER A 51 2.76 0.94 16.16
N ALA A 52 3.24 1.60 17.22
CA ALA A 52 3.35 1.01 18.57
C ALA A 52 2.05 0.45 19.18
N ASN A 53 0.88 0.89 18.68
CA ASN A 53 -0.42 0.41 19.12
C ASN A 53 -0.92 -0.84 18.36
N PHE A 54 -0.13 -1.41 17.45
CA PHE A 54 -0.49 -2.64 16.75
C PHE A 54 -0.47 -3.85 17.71
N PRO A 55 -1.49 -4.73 17.69
CA PRO A 55 -1.51 -5.92 18.53
C PRO A 55 -0.54 -6.97 18.00
N LEU A 56 0.69 -7.00 18.53
CA LEU A 56 1.79 -7.87 18.06
C LEU A 56 1.45 -9.36 18.02
N GLN A 57 0.54 -9.83 18.88
CA GLN A 57 0.03 -11.21 18.85
C GLN A 57 -0.73 -11.56 17.56
N LYS A 58 -1.18 -10.54 16.81
CA LYS A 58 -1.77 -10.67 15.47
C LYS A 58 -0.74 -10.53 14.35
N GLY A 59 0.55 -10.43 14.67
CA GLY A 59 1.63 -10.31 13.68
C GLY A 59 1.71 -11.48 12.68
N TYR A 60 1.11 -12.63 13.00
CA TYR A 60 1.01 -13.78 12.09
C TYR A 60 0.26 -13.46 10.79
N VAL A 61 -0.58 -12.41 10.76
CA VAL A 61 -1.29 -12.01 9.54
C VAL A 61 -0.34 -11.54 8.45
N PHE A 62 0.89 -11.19 8.80
CA PHE A 62 1.92 -10.86 7.83
C PHE A 62 2.70 -12.09 7.37
N GLU A 63 2.44 -13.28 7.89
CA GLU A 63 3.07 -14.50 7.40
C GLU A 63 2.45 -14.87 6.04
N HIS A 64 3.30 -15.03 5.01
CA HIS A 64 2.90 -15.43 3.65
C HIS A 64 2.10 -14.39 2.84
N LEU A 65 2.35 -13.09 3.03
CA LEU A 65 1.79 -12.06 2.14
C LEU A 65 2.18 -12.30 0.68
N LYS A 66 1.28 -11.95 -0.25
CA LYS A 66 1.49 -12.05 -1.71
C LYS A 66 2.38 -10.93 -2.25
N VAL A 67 3.60 -10.83 -1.72
CA VAL A 67 4.53 -9.72 -1.97
C VAL A 67 5.00 -9.60 -3.42
N ASN A 68 4.98 -10.68 -4.20
CA ASN A 68 5.39 -10.62 -5.62
C ASN A 68 4.46 -9.74 -6.45
N LYS A 69 3.14 -9.82 -6.25
CA LYS A 69 2.19 -8.96 -6.94
C LYS A 69 2.33 -7.51 -6.51
N LEU A 70 2.61 -7.29 -5.23
CA LEU A 70 2.87 -5.95 -4.72
C LEU A 70 4.15 -5.37 -5.35
N ARG A 71 5.19 -6.18 -5.54
CA ARG A 71 6.42 -5.77 -6.22
C ARG A 71 6.17 -5.28 -7.65
N GLU A 72 5.39 -6.02 -8.43
CA GLU A 72 5.02 -5.62 -9.80
C GLU A 72 4.28 -4.27 -9.86
N ILE A 73 3.52 -3.94 -8.82
CA ILE A 73 2.81 -2.67 -8.70
C ILE A 73 3.75 -1.53 -8.30
N LEU A 74 4.65 -1.78 -7.35
CA LEU A 74 5.53 -0.73 -6.82
C LEU A 74 6.74 -0.47 -7.73
N ASP A 75 7.16 -1.43 -8.55
CA ASP A 75 8.28 -1.29 -9.51
C ASP A 75 7.85 -0.71 -10.88
N GLN A 76 6.71 -0.01 -10.95
CA GLN A 76 6.25 0.59 -12.21
C GLN A 76 7.22 1.70 -12.69
N PRO A 77 7.63 1.69 -13.98
CA PRO A 77 8.56 2.68 -14.52
C PRO A 77 8.08 4.12 -14.27
N GLY A 78 8.99 4.97 -13.78
CA GLY A 78 8.70 6.39 -13.52
C GLY A 78 8.02 6.68 -12.17
N LYS A 79 7.55 5.67 -11.43
CA LYS A 79 6.97 5.81 -10.08
C LYS A 79 7.40 4.65 -9.16
N VAL A 80 8.70 4.31 -9.17
CA VAL A 80 9.24 3.23 -8.33
C VAL A 80 9.06 3.59 -6.86
N LYS A 81 8.46 2.67 -6.10
CA LYS A 81 8.31 2.76 -4.66
C LYS A 81 8.92 1.54 -3.98
N TYR A 82 9.50 1.75 -2.81
CA TYR A 82 10.20 0.70 -2.08
C TYR A 82 9.37 0.08 -0.94
N TYR A 83 8.28 0.76 -0.60
CA TYR A 83 7.32 0.33 0.41
C TYR A 83 5.91 0.77 0.02
N LEU A 84 4.93 0.11 0.64
CA LEU A 84 3.52 0.48 0.63
C LEU A 84 3.13 0.84 2.06
N THR A 85 2.54 2.01 2.26
CA THR A 85 2.04 2.48 3.54
C THR A 85 0.52 2.36 3.58
N LEU A 86 0.02 1.75 4.65
CA LEU A 86 -1.39 1.46 4.86
C LEU A 86 -1.83 1.98 6.22
N ASP A 87 -3.02 2.58 6.27
CA ASP A 87 -3.72 2.86 7.51
C ASP A 87 -4.85 1.86 7.73
N ILE A 88 -4.84 1.26 8.92
CA ILE A 88 -5.92 0.46 9.49
C ILE A 88 -6.72 1.34 10.43
N SER A 89 -7.90 1.77 10.00
CA SER A 89 -8.82 2.57 10.80
C SER A 89 -10.27 2.28 10.41
N ASN A 90 -11.21 2.45 11.35
CA ASN A 90 -12.65 2.37 11.09
C ASN A 90 -13.12 1.12 10.31
N ASN A 91 -12.61 -0.07 10.67
CA ASN A 91 -12.88 -1.33 9.97
C ASN A 91 -12.53 -1.30 8.47
N ALA A 92 -11.49 -0.55 8.12
CA ALA A 92 -10.99 -0.46 6.77
C ALA A 92 -9.47 -0.53 6.73
N LEU A 93 -8.98 -0.93 5.56
CA LEU A 93 -7.58 -0.82 5.16
C LEU A 93 -7.53 0.19 4.02
N THR A 94 -6.73 1.24 4.17
CA THR A 94 -6.64 2.34 3.21
C THR A 94 -5.18 2.64 2.88
N THR A 95 -4.86 2.93 1.62
CA THR A 95 -3.54 3.47 1.25
C THR A 95 -3.38 4.88 1.83
N THR A 96 -2.15 5.28 2.20
CA THR A 96 -1.90 6.64 2.72
C THR A 96 -1.63 7.64 1.59
N GLU A 97 -1.40 8.90 1.95
CA GLU A 97 -1.06 9.97 1.00
C GLU A 97 0.30 9.78 0.32
N GLU A 98 1.23 9.07 0.96
CA GLU A 98 2.49 8.63 0.34
C GLU A 98 2.23 7.73 -0.87
N ASP A 99 1.07 7.04 -0.83
CA ASP A 99 0.55 6.16 -1.86
C ASP A 99 -0.54 6.76 -2.74
N CYS A 100 -0.53 8.09 -2.82
CA CYS A 100 -1.43 8.86 -3.66
C CYS A 100 -1.35 8.46 -5.15
N LEU A 101 -2.52 8.21 -5.72
CA LEU A 101 -2.74 8.03 -7.15
C LEU A 101 -3.32 9.31 -7.75
N ASP A 102 -3.06 9.54 -9.03
CA ASP A 102 -3.61 10.69 -9.74
C ASP A 102 -5.12 10.47 -9.97
N THR A 103 -5.90 11.55 -10.01
CA THR A 103 -7.31 11.42 -10.41
C THR A 103 -7.43 11.03 -11.88
N PHE A 104 -8.37 10.14 -12.19
CA PHE A 104 -8.67 9.74 -13.57
C PHE A 104 -10.15 9.97 -13.93
N PRO A 105 -10.48 10.25 -15.20
CA PRO A 105 -11.87 10.37 -15.65
C PRO A 105 -12.66 9.08 -15.45
N GLY A 106 -13.90 9.20 -14.94
CA GLY A 106 -14.80 8.06 -14.78
C GLY A 106 -14.65 7.27 -13.47
N ILE A 107 -13.90 7.80 -12.49
CA ILE A 107 -13.74 7.17 -11.16
C ILE A 107 -15.08 6.80 -10.51
N ASP A 108 -16.10 7.66 -10.63
CA ASP A 108 -17.42 7.43 -10.05
C ASP A 108 -18.15 6.26 -10.71
N VAL A 109 -17.99 6.11 -12.03
CA VAL A 109 -18.54 4.99 -12.80
C VAL A 109 -17.86 3.70 -12.39
N VAL A 110 -16.52 3.72 -12.27
CA VAL A 110 -15.74 2.56 -11.82
C VAL A 110 -16.15 2.16 -10.40
N ASN A 111 -16.21 3.11 -9.47
CA ASN A 111 -16.67 2.87 -8.09
C ASN A 111 -18.10 2.30 -8.04
N GLY A 112 -18.99 2.72 -8.95
CA GLY A 112 -20.34 2.15 -9.06
C GLY A 112 -20.39 0.67 -9.47
N MET A 113 -19.31 0.14 -10.05
CA MET A 113 -19.18 -1.27 -10.45
C MET A 113 -18.39 -2.12 -9.45
N LEU A 114 -17.58 -1.48 -8.60
CA LEU A 114 -16.74 -2.15 -7.63
C LEU A 114 -17.54 -2.58 -6.38
N LYS A 115 -17.17 -3.73 -5.82
CA LYS A 115 -17.74 -4.27 -4.57
C LYS A 115 -16.70 -4.44 -3.47
N ASP A 116 -15.49 -4.82 -3.85
CA ASP A 116 -14.47 -5.28 -2.91
C ASP A 116 -13.60 -4.15 -2.36
N PHE A 117 -13.43 -3.07 -3.12
CA PHE A 117 -12.67 -1.88 -2.75
C PHE A 117 -13.25 -0.66 -3.47
N GLN A 118 -12.84 0.53 -3.07
CA GLN A 118 -13.22 1.78 -3.74
C GLN A 118 -12.00 2.68 -3.94
N PHE A 119 -12.07 3.52 -4.96
CA PHE A 119 -11.17 4.65 -5.13
C PHE A 119 -11.76 5.86 -4.40
N PHE A 120 -11.22 6.17 -3.24
CA PHE A 120 -11.61 7.33 -2.44
C PHE A 120 -10.87 8.58 -2.94
N ARG A 121 -11.62 9.61 -3.36
CA ARG A 121 -11.06 10.88 -3.79
C ARG A 121 -10.92 11.81 -2.60
N ASP A 122 -9.68 12.16 -2.32
CA ASP A 122 -9.28 13.30 -1.49
C ASP A 122 -8.96 14.52 -2.38
N GLU A 123 -8.79 15.70 -1.81
CA GLU A 123 -8.71 16.97 -2.55
C GLU A 123 -7.72 16.96 -3.74
N CYS A 124 -6.57 16.29 -3.59
CA CYS A 124 -5.52 16.21 -4.62
C CYS A 124 -5.16 14.78 -5.02
N CYS A 125 -5.94 13.79 -4.57
CA CYS A 125 -5.37 12.48 -4.28
C CYS A 125 -6.42 11.38 -4.41
N VAL A 126 -6.07 10.26 -5.06
CA VAL A 126 -6.90 9.05 -5.06
C VAL A 126 -6.24 7.99 -4.19
N ARG A 127 -6.99 7.52 -3.20
CA ARG A 127 -6.58 6.44 -2.29
C ARG A 127 -7.44 5.21 -2.55
N ILE A 128 -6.91 4.04 -2.28
CA ILE A 128 -7.67 2.79 -2.36
C ILE A 128 -8.09 2.41 -0.95
N ILE A 129 -9.39 2.19 -0.75
CA ILE A 129 -9.97 1.78 0.52
C ILE A 129 -10.72 0.45 0.35
N THR A 130 -10.57 -0.46 1.31
CA THR A 130 -11.33 -1.71 1.39
C THR A 130 -11.83 -1.94 2.81
N GLN A 131 -12.99 -2.58 2.93
CA GLN A 131 -13.50 -3.07 4.22
C GLN A 131 -12.57 -4.14 4.78
N MET A 132 -12.37 -4.12 6.10
CA MET A 132 -11.58 -5.07 6.88
C MET A 132 -12.18 -5.17 8.28
N ASP A 133 -13.01 -6.19 8.52
CA ASP A 133 -13.77 -6.33 9.78
C ASP A 133 -12.85 -6.60 10.99
N THR A 134 -11.76 -7.34 10.77
CA THR A 134 -10.78 -7.68 11.81
C THR A 134 -9.37 -7.70 11.22
N ILE A 135 -8.35 -7.57 12.07
CA ILE A 135 -6.94 -7.65 11.64
C ILE A 135 -6.63 -9.00 10.98
N ASP A 136 -7.36 -10.07 11.31
CA ASP A 136 -7.18 -11.39 10.70
C ASP A 136 -7.50 -11.39 9.20
N ASP A 137 -8.31 -10.43 8.73
CA ASP A 137 -8.63 -10.24 7.31
C ASP A 137 -7.58 -9.42 6.54
N PHE A 138 -6.53 -8.92 7.21
CA PHE A 138 -5.49 -8.11 6.59
C PHE A 138 -4.92 -8.71 5.29
N PRO A 139 -4.61 -10.02 5.17
CA PRO A 139 -4.09 -10.58 3.92
C PRO A 139 -5.07 -10.46 2.75
N ASN A 140 -6.37 -10.66 3.00
CA ASN A 140 -7.39 -10.54 1.98
C ASN A 140 -7.65 -9.08 1.63
N ALA A 141 -7.69 -8.20 2.63
CA ALA A 141 -7.80 -6.75 2.44
C ALA A 141 -6.61 -6.22 1.61
N LEU A 142 -5.37 -6.63 1.92
CA LEU A 142 -4.19 -6.29 1.12
C LEU A 142 -4.31 -6.79 -0.32
N ASN A 143 -4.85 -8.00 -0.54
CA ASN A 143 -5.09 -8.50 -1.89
C ASN A 143 -6.13 -7.65 -2.65
N ARG A 144 -7.13 -7.08 -1.96
CA ARG A 144 -8.09 -6.13 -2.54
C ARG A 144 -7.42 -4.79 -2.87
N ILE A 145 -6.52 -4.28 -2.02
CA ILE A 145 -5.68 -3.10 -2.32
C ILE A 145 -4.82 -3.35 -3.58
N ILE A 146 -4.14 -4.49 -3.65
CA ILE A 146 -3.33 -4.91 -4.80
C ILE A 146 -4.18 -4.92 -6.09
N ASN A 147 -5.38 -5.51 -6.04
CA ASN A 147 -6.31 -5.50 -7.18
C ASN A 147 -6.72 -4.06 -7.56
N GLY A 148 -6.90 -3.17 -6.58
CA GLY A 148 -7.18 -1.76 -6.83
C GLY A 148 -6.09 -1.05 -7.59
N PHE A 149 -4.82 -1.25 -7.21
CA PHE A 149 -3.69 -0.72 -7.97
C PHE A 149 -3.64 -1.28 -9.38
N GLN A 150 -3.80 -2.61 -9.55
CA GLN A 150 -3.80 -3.24 -10.87
C GLN A 150 -4.89 -2.64 -11.78
N LEU A 151 -6.08 -2.45 -11.25
CA LEU A 151 -7.18 -1.82 -11.99
C LEU A 151 -6.86 -0.37 -12.35
N TYR A 152 -6.35 0.41 -11.40
CA TYR A 152 -5.95 1.80 -11.64
C TYR A 152 -4.96 1.92 -12.79
N TYR A 153 -3.85 1.19 -12.73
CA TYR A 153 -2.81 1.26 -13.77
C TYR A 153 -3.34 0.76 -15.13
N SER A 154 -4.21 -0.25 -15.13
CA SER A 154 -4.86 -0.73 -16.35
C SER A 154 -5.73 0.35 -16.99
N ILE A 155 -6.50 1.09 -16.20
CA ILE A 155 -7.36 2.18 -16.68
C ILE A 155 -6.51 3.32 -17.24
N VAL A 156 -5.50 3.79 -16.49
CA VAL A 156 -4.65 4.91 -16.92
C VAL A 156 -3.92 4.57 -18.22
N ASN A 157 -3.34 3.38 -18.31
CA ASN A 157 -2.68 2.93 -19.54
C ASN A 157 -3.65 2.84 -20.73
N LEU A 158 -4.88 2.34 -20.52
CA LEU A 158 -5.89 2.29 -21.58
C LEU A 158 -6.31 3.71 -22.03
N GLN A 159 -6.47 4.63 -21.09
CA GLN A 159 -6.81 6.03 -21.39
C GLN A 159 -5.70 6.71 -22.20
N GLU A 160 -4.44 6.49 -21.84
CA GLU A 160 -3.28 7.00 -22.59
C GLU A 160 -3.25 6.45 -24.02
N GLN A 161 -3.45 5.15 -24.19
CA GLN A 161 -3.51 4.52 -25.53
C GLN A 161 -4.65 5.07 -26.39
N ILE A 162 -5.85 5.26 -25.80
CA ILE A 162 -6.99 5.88 -26.49
C ILE A 162 -6.66 7.30 -26.90
N ALA A 163 -6.07 8.10 -26.01
CA ALA A 163 -5.68 9.48 -26.28
C ALA A 163 -4.67 9.56 -27.44
N ILE A 164 -3.62 8.74 -27.41
CA ILE A 164 -2.61 8.66 -28.47
C ILE A 164 -3.26 8.32 -29.81
N ASN A 165 -4.13 7.31 -29.85
CA ASN A 165 -4.80 6.89 -31.07
C ASN A 165 -5.76 7.96 -31.60
N TYR A 166 -6.46 8.66 -30.71
CA TYR A 166 -7.35 9.74 -31.09
C TYR A 166 -6.57 10.90 -31.71
N VAL A 167 -5.47 11.32 -31.08
CA VAL A 167 -4.60 12.41 -31.58
C VAL A 167 -4.05 12.09 -32.97
N LYS A 168 -3.63 10.84 -33.24
CA LYS A 168 -3.16 10.42 -34.56
C LYS A 168 -4.19 10.67 -35.69
N ASN A 169 -5.49 10.70 -35.38
CA ASN A 169 -6.52 11.00 -36.37
C ASN A 169 -6.56 12.49 -36.78
N TYR A 170 -5.92 13.37 -36.02
CA TYR A 170 -5.94 14.84 -36.23
C TYR A 170 -4.58 15.40 -36.67
N ILE A 171 -3.51 14.63 -36.60
CA ILE A 171 -2.17 15.01 -37.10
C ILE A 171 -1.94 14.42 -38.52
N ASN A 172 -3.00 13.99 -39.18
CA ASN A 172 -3.00 13.67 -40.62
C ASN A 172 -3.44 14.87 -41.44
#